data_AF-A0A416WAM7-F1
#
_entry.id   AF-A0A416WAM7-F1
#
_cell.length_a   1.000
_cell.length_b   1.000
_cell.length_c   1.000
_cell.angle_alpha   90.00
_cell.angle_beta   90.00
_cell.angle_gamma   90.00
#
_symmetry.space_group_name_H-M   'P 1'
#
loop_
_entity.id
_entity.type
_entity.pdbx_description
1 polymer ?
#
loop_
_entity_poly.entity_id
_entity_poly.type
_entity_poly.pdbx_seq_one_letter_code
_entity_poly.pdbx_strand_id
1 'polypeptide(L)' 'MDGIFESQAFCNGVAVGINIYQQKVIMAHENNEAIKINGELYYIQSGKERLQEMIDKMCK' A
#
# COMPACT_ATOMS: atom_id res chain seq x y z
N MET A 1 -18.08 21.61 -23.75
CA MET A 1 -17.89 20.16 -23.90
C MET A 1 -16.50 19.76 -23.42
N ASP A 2 -15.47 20.52 -23.79
CA ASP A 2 -14.06 20.28 -23.44
C ASP A 2 -13.75 20.25 -21.93
N GLY A 3 -14.36 21.13 -21.13
CA GLY A 3 -14.12 21.16 -19.67
C GLY A 3 -14.60 19.92 -18.92
N ILE A 4 -15.57 19.16 -19.45
CA ILE A 4 -16.03 17.89 -18.85
C ILE A 4 -14.98 16.80 -19.08
N PHE A 5 -14.43 16.74 -20.29
CA PHE A 5 -13.37 15.79 -20.64
C PHE A 5 -12.09 16.05 -19.85
N GLU A 6 -11.71 17.31 -19.67
CA GLU A 6 -10.56 17.69 -18.85
C GLU A 6 -10.74 17.29 -17.38
N SER A 7 -11.90 17.58 -16.80
CA SER A 7 -12.21 17.17 -15.42
C SER A 7 -12.19 15.64 -15.25
N GLN A 8 -12.73 14.90 -16.22
CA GLN A 8 -12.72 13.43 -16.16
C GLN A 8 -11.31 12.86 -16.31
N ALA A 9 -10.48 13.42 -17.19
CA ALA A 9 -9.09 13.03 -17.35
C ALA A 9 -8.29 13.28 -16.06
N PHE A 10 -8.50 14.42 -15.39
CA PHE A 10 -7.89 14.70 -14.10
C PHE A 10 -8.30 13.69 -13.03
N CYS A 11 -9.61 13.45 -12.85
CA CYS A 11 -10.11 12.48 -11.87
C CYS A 11 -9.56 11.07 -12.12
N ASN A 12 -9.50 10.65 -13.40
CA ASN A 12 -8.93 9.36 -13.78
C ASN A 12 -7.43 9.31 -13.45
N GLY A 13 -6.67 10.38 -13.74
CA GLY A 13 -5.26 10.46 -13.40
C GLY A 13 -5.01 10.29 -11.89
N VAL A 14 -5.81 10.95 -11.06
CA VAL A 14 -5.74 10.81 -9.59
C VAL A 14 -6.05 9.38 -9.16
N ALA A 15 -7.14 8.79 -9.67
CA ALA A 15 -7.54 7.42 -9.33
C ALA A 15 -6.48 6.39 -9.75
N VAL A 16 -5.88 6.53 -10.94
CA VAL A 16 -4.79 5.69 -11.42
C VAL A 16 -3.57 5.82 -10.51
N GLY A 17 -3.19 7.05 -10.14
CA GLY A 17 -2.08 7.29 -9.21
C GLY A 17 -2.28 6.57 -7.88
N ILE A 18 -3.46 6.72 -7.26
CA ILE A 18 -3.81 6.05 -6.00
C ILE A 18 -3.72 4.53 -6.15
N ASN A 19 -4.27 3.97 -7.23
CA ASN A 19 -4.27 2.53 -7.46
C ASN A 19 -2.84 1.98 -7.60
N ILE A 20 -1.94 2.68 -8.31
CA ILE A 20 -0.53 2.27 -8.44
C ILE A 20 0.14 2.15 -7.06
N TYR A 21 -0.09 3.10 -6.15
CA TYR A 21 0.48 3.03 -4.79
C TYR A 21 -0.14 1.89 -3.98
N GLN A 22 -1.44 1.64 -4.09
CA GLN A 22 -2.09 0.51 -3.44
C GLN A 22 -1.54 -0.84 -3.93
N GLN A 23 -1.36 -1.01 -5.25
CA GLN A 23 -0.79 -2.23 -5.83
C GLN A 23 0.65 -2.47 -5.37
N LYS A 24 1.47 -1.42 -5.24
CA LYS A 24 2.83 -1.55 -4.69
C LYS A 24 2.82 -2.12 -3.27
N VAL A 25 1.86 -1.70 -2.43
CA VAL A 25 1.72 -2.21 -1.06
C VAL A 25 1.32 -3.69 -1.07
N ILE A 26 0.34 -4.06 -1.90
CA ILE A 26 -0.13 -5.44 -2.04
C ILE A 26 0.99 -6.34 -2.55
N MET A 27 1.65 -5.98 -3.66
CA MET A 27 2.73 -6.78 -4.24
C MET A 27 3.90 -6.97 -3.27
N ALA A 28 4.28 -5.94 -2.52
CA ALA A 28 5.33 -6.06 -1.52
C ALA A 28 4.96 -7.06 -0.41
N HIS A 29 3.69 -7.06 0.04
CA HIS A 29 3.21 -8.05 1.00
C HIS A 29 3.23 -9.47 0.42
N GLU A 30 2.68 -9.67 -0.78
CA GLU A 30 2.62 -10.99 -1.44
C GLU A 30 4.01 -11.58 -1.71
N ASN A 31 4.98 -10.74 -2.07
CA ASN A 31 6.34 -11.15 -2.36
C ASN A 31 7.25 -11.22 -1.11
N ASN A 32 6.75 -10.86 0.07
CA ASN A 32 7.54 -10.69 1.30
C ASN A 32 8.72 -9.70 1.14
N GLU A 33 8.51 -8.65 0.36
CA GLU A 33 9.50 -7.60 0.09
C GLU A 33 9.24 -6.36 0.95
N ALA A 34 10.31 -5.61 1.23
CA ALA A 34 10.20 -4.34 1.94
C ALA A 34 9.81 -3.20 0.99
N ILE A 35 8.97 -2.29 1.48
CA ILE A 35 8.67 -1.02 0.83
C ILE A 35 9.60 0.05 1.40
N LYS A 36 10.24 0.84 0.53
CA LYS A 36 11.06 1.98 0.96
C LYS A 36 10.23 3.26 1.02
N ILE A 37 10.09 3.84 2.21
CA ILE A 37 9.39 5.11 2.44
C ILE A 37 10.38 6.07 3.10
N ASN A 38 10.63 7.22 2.48
CA ASN A 38 11.56 8.25 2.99
C ASN A 38 12.97 7.74 3.35
N GLY A 39 13.48 6.72 2.66
CA GLY A 39 14.79 6.15 2.96
C GLY A 39 14.74 4.89 3.83
N GLU A 40 13.67 4.70 4.58
CA GLU A 40 13.50 3.59 5.53
C GLU A 40 12.72 2.42 4.91
N LEU A 41 13.04 1.20 5.35
CA LEU A 41 12.42 -0.03 4.87
C LEU A 41 11.30 -0.48 5.81
N TYR A 42 10.14 -0.80 5.24
CA TYR A 42 8.96 -1.25 5.96
C TYR A 42 8.49 -2.59 5.41
N TYR A 43 8.14 -3.53 6.28
CA TYR A 43 7.47 -4.78 5.91
C TYR A 43 5.98 -4.68 6.22
N ILE A 44 5.14 -5.15 5.29
CA ILE A 44 3.69 -5.17 5.47
C ILE A 44 3.30 -6.46 6.15
N GLN A 45 2.60 -6.34 7.28
CA GLN A 45 2.05 -7.47 8.03
C GLN A 45 0.54 -7.52 7.87
N SER A 46 0.02 -8.73 7.72
CA SER A 46 -1.38 -9.06 7.93
C SER A 46 -1.77 -8.93 9.40
N GLY A 47 -3.07 -8.80 9.66
CA GLY A 47 -3.59 -8.79 11.04
C GLY A 47 -3.25 -10.06 11.82
N LYS A 48 -3.14 -11.20 11.12
CA LYS A 48 -2.73 -12.48 11.72
C LYS A 48 -1.28 -12.47 12.17
N GLU A 49 -0.36 -12.00 11.31
CA GLU A 49 1.06 -11.90 11.66
C GLU A 49 1.28 -10.96 12.84
N ARG A 50 0.61 -9.80 12.81
CA ARG A 50 0.67 -8.85 13.92
C ARG A 50 0.15 -9.43 15.24
N LEU A 51 -0.94 -10.20 15.19
CA LEU A 51 -1.48 -10.86 16.37
C LEU A 51 -0.51 -11.93 16.89
N GLN A 52 0.07 -12.74 16.01
CA GLN A 52 1.06 -13.75 16.39
C GLN A 52 2.28 -13.11 17.07
N GLU A 53 2.82 -12.03 16.50
CA GLU A 53 3.94 -11.31 17.11
C GLU A 53 3.61 -10.75 18.50
N MET A 54 2.38 -10.27 18.70
CA MET A 54 1.95 -9.77 20.00
C MET A 54 1.87 -10.89 21.03
N ILE A 55 1.29 -12.04 20.67
CA ILE A 55 1.23 -13.23 21.54
C ILE A 55 2.65 -13.71 21.87
N ASP A 56 3.52 -13.82 20.87
CA ASP A 56 4.90 -14.29 21.04
C ASP A 56 5.71 -13.38 21.97
N LYS A 57 5.43 -12.07 21.99
CA LYS A 57 6.07 -11.09 22.89
C LYS A 57 5.53 -11.14 24.32
N MET A 58 4.29 -11.57 24.53
CA MET A 58 3.69 -11.69 25.87
C MET A 58 4.00 -13.04 26.54
N CYS A 59 4.13 -14.09 25.73
CA CYS A 59 4.35 -15.46 26.19
C CYS A 59 5.85 -15.83 26.33
N LYS A 60 6.76 -14.88 26.08
CA LYS A 60 8.20 -14.96 26.33
C LYS A 60 8.58 -13.94 27.39
#